data_AF-A0A1Q3LNP8-F1
#
_entry.id   AF-A0A1Q3LNP8-F1
#
_cell.length_a   1.000
_cell.length_b   1.000
_cell.length_c   1.000
_cell.angle_alpha   90.00
_cell.angle_beta   90.00
_cell.angle_gamma   90.00
#
_symmetry.space_group_name_H-M   'P 1'
#
loop_
_entity.id
_entity.type
_entity.pdbx_description
1 polymer ?
#
loop_
_entity_poly.entity_id
_entity_poly.type
_entity_poly.pdbx_seq_one_letter_code
_entity_poly.pdbx_strand_id
1 'polypeptide(L)' 'GDTGSPEVQVAMLTQRIKDLTEHLKEHKHDHHSRRGLFLLVGQRRRLLGYLQDIDINRYRSLIERLGLRR' A
#
# COMPACT_ATOMS: atom_id res chain seq x y z
N GLY A 1 -4.22 10.11 18.22
CA GLY A 1 -4.74 9.12 17.26
C GLY A 1 -3.59 8.22 16.84
N ASP A 2 -3.84 6.93 16.67
CA ASP A 2 -2.80 5.95 16.30
C ASP A 2 -2.39 6.10 14.83
N THR A 3 -1.32 6.83 14.58
CA THR A 3 -0.73 7.03 13.24
C THR A 3 0.37 6.01 12.92
N GLY A 4 0.75 5.20 13.91
CA GLY A 4 1.91 4.32 13.84
C GLY A 4 1.57 2.88 13.46
N SER A 5 0.31 2.45 13.65
CA SER A 5 -0.04 1.06 13.37
C SER A 5 0.17 0.63 11.91
N PRO A 6 0.54 -0.64 11.69
CA PRO A 6 0.67 -1.20 10.35
C PRO A 6 -0.59 -1.00 9.49
N GLU A 7 -1.79 -1.11 10.08
CA GLU A 7 -3.07 -0.90 9.38
C GLU A 7 -3.20 0.51 8.80
N VAL A 8 -2.88 1.53 9.61
CA VAL A 8 -2.99 2.93 9.21
C VAL A 8 -1.94 3.25 8.16
N GLN A 9 -0.71 2.77 8.33
CA GLN A 9 0.34 2.92 7.32
C GLN A 9 -0.04 2.25 5.98
N VAL A 10 -0.57 1.03 6.02
CA VAL A 10 -1.02 0.32 4.80
C VAL A 10 -2.17 1.06 4.12
N ALA A 11 -3.11 1.62 4.87
CA ALA A 11 -4.21 2.41 4.31
C ALA A 11 -3.69 3.68 3.61
N MET A 12 -2.79 4.43 4.26
CA MET A 12 -2.17 5.63 3.67
C MET A 12 -1.36 5.31 2.42
N LEU A 13 -0.54 4.25 2.46
CA LEU A 13 0.21 3.79 1.29
C LEU A 13 -0.72 3.37 0.15
N THR A 14 -1.83 2.72 0.47
CA THR A 14 -2.82 2.28 -0.53
C THR A 14 -3.45 3.47 -1.24
N GLN A 15 -3.86 4.51 -0.51
CA GLN A 15 -4.38 5.73 -1.12
C GLN A 15 -3.33 6.39 -2.01
N ARG A 16 -2.11 6.57 -1.52
CA ARG A 16 -1.02 7.20 -2.30
C ARG A 16 -0.64 6.42 -3.55
N ILE A 17 -0.65 5.08 -3.49
CA ILE A 17 -0.42 4.20 -4.65
C ILE A 17 -1.51 4.40 -5.69
N LYS A 18 -2.78 4.50 -5.27
CA LYS A 18 -3.92 4.75 -6.16
C LYS A 18 -3.76 6.08 -6.88
N ASP A 19 -3.48 7.15 -6.13
CA ASP A 19 -3.34 8.50 -6.68
C ASP A 19 -2.18 8.58 -7.69
N LEU A 20 -1.02 8.02 -7.35
CA LEU A 20 0.14 7.97 -8.25
C LEU A 20 -0.11 7.10 -9.49
N THR A 21 -0.89 6.04 -9.34
CA THR A 21 -1.25 5.17 -10.47
C THR A 21 -2.12 5.93 -11.47
N GLU A 22 -3.09 6.73 -11.02
CA GLU A 22 -3.88 7.59 -11.90
C GLU A 22 -3.02 8.67 -12.56
N HIS A 23 -2.16 9.37 -11.80
CA HIS A 23 -1.20 10.36 -12.34
C HIS A 23 -0.35 9.78 -13.49
N LEU A 24 0.16 8.56 -13.32
CA LEU A 24 1.03 7.91 -14.32
C LEU A 24 0.29 7.42 -15.57
N LYS A 25 -1.05 7.33 -15.55
CA LYS A 25 -1.83 7.06 -16.77
C LYS A 25 -1.74 8.24 -17.75
N GLU A 26 -1.76 9.45 -17.22
CA GLU A 26 -1.62 10.70 -17.98
C GLU A 26 -0.14 10.98 -18.29
N HIS A 27 0.75 10.79 -17.30
CA HIS A 27 2.17 11.09 -17.40
C HIS A 27 3.04 9.84 -17.62
N LYS A 28 2.86 9.19 -18.78
CA LYS A 28 3.52 7.89 -19.10
C LYS A 28 5.05 7.91 -19.11
N HIS A 29 5.67 9.08 -19.26
CA HIS A 29 7.13 9.25 -19.29
C HIS A 29 7.74 9.71 -17.95
N ASP A 30 6.91 9.86 -16.90
CA ASP A 30 7.41 10.19 -15.57
C ASP A 30 8.01 8.95 -14.87
N HIS A 31 9.24 8.63 -15.28
CA HIS A 31 9.98 7.47 -14.78
C HIS A 31 10.40 7.64 -13.31
N HIS A 32 10.62 8.88 -12.86
CA HIS A 32 10.99 9.16 -11.47
C HIS A 32 9.84 8.86 -10.52
N SER A 33 8.62 9.33 -10.82
CA SER A 33 7.43 9.01 -10.03
C SER A 33 7.09 7.52 -10.09
N ARG A 34 7.27 6.86 -11.24
CA ARG A 34 7.10 5.39 -11.36
C ARG A 34 8.05 4.62 -10.45
N ARG A 35 9.31 5.04 -10.34
CA ARG A 35 10.26 4.45 -9.39
C ARG A 35 9.78 4.63 -7.95
N GLY A 36 9.31 5.83 -7.59
CA GLY A 36 8.72 6.10 -6.28
C GLY A 36 7.51 5.21 -5.98
N LEU A 37 6.62 5.03 -6.96
CA LEU A 37 5.48 4.12 -6.86
C LEU A 37 5.91 2.69 -6.50
N PHE A 38 6.94 2.14 -7.17
CA PHE A 38 7.43 0.79 -6.86
C PHE A 38 7.98 0.66 -5.43
N LEU A 39 8.66 1.70 -4.92
CA LEU A 39 9.13 1.72 -3.54
C LEU A 39 7.96 1.68 -2.55
N LEU A 40 6.90 2.45 -2.79
CA LEU A 40 5.69 2.46 -1.96
C LEU A 40 4.96 1.11 -1.99
N VAL A 41 4.84 0.49 -3.17
CA VAL A 41 4.26 -0.86 -3.32
C VAL A 41 5.06 -1.89 -2.53
N GLY A 42 6.40 -1.84 -2.62
CA GLY A 42 7.29 -2.71 -1.86
C GLY A 42 7.16 -2.52 -0.35
N GLN A 43 7.07 -1.27 0.11
CA GLN A 43 6.85 -0.96 1.53
C GLN A 43 5.51 -1.51 2.04
N ARG A 44 4.42 -1.30 1.29
CA ARG A 44 3.10 -1.85 1.64
C ARG A 44 3.13 -3.37 1.72
N ARG A 45 3.81 -4.04 0.77
CA ARG A 45 3.96 -5.50 0.77
C ARG A 45 4.68 -6.01 2.02
N ARG A 46 5.75 -5.32 2.47
CA ARG A 46 6.47 -5.70 3.70
C ARG A 46 5.59 -5.57 4.94
N LEU A 47 4.82 -4.48 5.05
CA LEU A 47 3.90 -4.28 6.19
C LEU A 47 2.77 -5.32 6.21
N LEU A 48 2.23 -5.66 5.04
CA LEU A 48 1.24 -6.73 4.93
C LEU A 48 1.80 -8.09 5.30
N GLY A 49 3.03 -8.41 4.87
CA GLY A 49 3.73 -9.63 5.27
C GLY A 49 3.94 -9.70 6.78
N TYR A 50 4.43 -8.60 7.39
CA TYR A 50 4.56 -8.50 8.84
C TYR A 50 3.22 -8.73 9.57
N LEU A 51 2.14 -8.09 9.12
CA LEU A 51 0.81 -8.32 9.71
C LEU A 51 0.35 -9.77 9.53
N GLN A 52 0.62 -10.38 8.39
CA GLN A 52 0.25 -11.77 8.12
C GLN A 52 0.97 -12.75 9.07
N ASP A 53 2.25 -12.50 9.37
CA ASP A 53 3.07 -13.33 10.25
C ASP A 53 2.67 -13.17 11.73
N ILE A 54 2.27 -11.96 12.13
CA ILE A 54 1.89 -11.64 13.51
C ILE A 54 0.43 -12.01 13.81
N ASP A 55 -0.49 -11.68 12.91
CA ASP A 55 -1.93 -11.91 13.08
C ASP A 55 -2.65 -12.03 11.73
N ILE A 56 -2.92 -13.28 11.36
CA ILE A 56 -3.59 -13.62 10.11
C ILE A 56 -5.00 -13.03 9.99
N ASN A 57 -5.72 -12.82 11.09
CA ASN A 57 -7.08 -12.28 11.06
C ASN A 57 -7.06 -10.77 10.80
N ARG A 58 -6.14 -10.05 11.45
CA ARG A 58 -5.90 -8.62 11.15
C ARG A 58 -5.50 -8.41 9.70
N TYR A 59 -4.58 -9.23 9.20
CA TYR A 59 -4.20 -9.21 7.78
C TYR A 59 -5.41 -9.42 6.85
N ARG A 60 -6.20 -10.48 7.08
CA ARG A 60 -7.38 -10.80 6.25
C ARG A 60 -8.41 -9.68 6.25
N SER A 61 -8.74 -9.17 7.43
CA SER A 61 -9.70 -8.05 7.56
C SER A 61 -9.18 -6.79 6.87
N LEU A 62 -7.88 -6.49 6.98
CA LEU A 62 -7.28 -5.32 6.36
C LEU A 62 -7.30 -5.39 4.83
N ILE A 63 -6.90 -6.52 4.23
CA ILE A 63 -6.89 -6.66 2.77
C ILE A 63 -8.31 -6.65 2.19
N GLU A 64 -9.29 -7.23 2.90
CA GLU A 64 -10.70 -7.20 2.51
C GLU A 64 -11.24 -5.77 2.54
N ARG A 65 -11.05 -5.06 3.67
CA ARG A 65 -11.49 -3.67 3.83
C ARG A 65 -10.88 -2.72 2.80
N LEU A 66 -9.63 -2.96 2.39
CA LEU A 66 -8.92 -2.13 1.41
C LEU A 66 -9.06 -2.63 -0.04
N GLY A 67 -9.75 -3.74 -0.28
CA GLY A 67 -9.90 -4.33 -1.62
C GLY A 67 -8.58 -4.78 -2.26
N LEU A 68 -7.58 -5.16 -1.45
CA LEU A 68 -6.28 -5.63 -1.93
C LEU A 68 -6.36 -7.13 -2.27
N ARG A 69 -5.85 -7.49 -3.45
CA ARG A 69 -5.81 -8.89 -3.90
C ARG A 69 -4.58 -9.61 -3.32
N ARG A 70 -4.73 -10.92 -3.09
CA ARG A 70 -3.63 -11.83 -2.71
C ARG A 70 -2.70 -12.08 -3.88
#